data_AF-A0AA35V799-F1
#
_entry.id   AF-A0AA35V799-F1
#
_cell.length_a   1.000
_cell.length_b   1.000
_cell.length_c   1.000
_cell.angle_alpha   90.00
_cell.angle_beta   90.00
_cell.angle_gamma   90.00
#
_symmetry.space_group_name_H-M   'P 1'
#
loop_
_entity.id
_entity.type
_entity.pdbx_description
1 polymer ?
#
loop_
_entity_poly.entity_id
_entity_poly.type
_entity_poly.pdbx_seq_one_letter_code
_entity_poly.pdbx_strand_id
1 'polypeptide(L)' 'MSHIYTVVRCPRCGKPVPWNETQRFRPFCSERCRLIDLGSWANEDYAIPGEPIDPAEPSEDRNGAEGPPTD' A
#
# COMPACT_ATOMS: atom_id res chain seq x y z
N MET A 1 -33.44 -1.91 -7.05
CA MET A 1 -32.38 -1.07 -6.45
C MET A 1 -31.06 -1.37 -7.13
N SER A 2 -30.56 -0.42 -7.92
CA SER A 2 -29.20 -0.51 -8.46
C SER A 2 -28.23 -0.14 -7.35
N HIS A 3 -27.31 -1.04 -7.05
CA HIS A 3 -26.26 -0.82 -6.08
C HIS A 3 -25.18 0.10 -6.70
N ILE A 4 -25.19 1.39 -6.35
CA ILE A 4 -24.28 2.42 -6.89
C ILE A 4 -22.87 2.37 -6.30
N TYR A 5 -22.35 1.19 -5.98
CA TYR A 5 -21.01 1.04 -5.41
C TYR A 5 -20.07 0.27 -6.33
N THR A 6 -18.83 0.74 -6.40
CA THR A 6 -17.76 0.10 -7.17
C THR A 6 -17.47 -1.29 -6.61
N VAL A 7 -17.08 -2.23 -7.48
CA VAL A 7 -16.55 -3.54 -7.06
C VAL A 7 -15.06 -3.57 -7.40
N VAL A 8 -14.23 -3.87 -6.40
CA VAL A 8 -12.77 -4.02 -6.57
C VAL A 8 -12.37 -5.48 -6.41
N ARG A 9 -11.15 -5.85 -6.82
CA ARG A 9 -10.61 -7.19 -6.54
C ARG A 9 -9.83 -7.18 -5.23
N CYS A 10 -10.04 -8.19 -4.40
CA CYS A 10 -9.24 -8.44 -3.22
C CYS A 10 -7.76 -8.58 -3.62
N PRO A 11 -6.83 -7.76 -3.09
CA PRO A 11 -5.42 -7.82 -3.49
C PRO A 11 -4.78 -9.18 -3.21
N ARG A 12 -5.23 -9.88 -2.15
CA ARG A 12 -4.64 -11.16 -1.74
C ARG A 12 -5.12 -12.37 -2.54
N CYS A 13 -6.37 -12.39 -3.00
CA CYS A 13 -6.97 -13.59 -3.59
C CYS A 13 -7.85 -13.34 -4.82
N GLY A 14 -7.97 -12.09 -5.28
CA GLY A 14 -8.68 -11.71 -6.50
C GLY A 14 -10.20 -11.73 -6.44
N LYS A 15 -10.81 -12.19 -5.33
CA LYS A 15 -12.28 -12.21 -5.16
C LYS A 15 -12.89 -10.80 -5.28
N PRO A 16 -14.08 -10.66 -5.88
CA PRO A 16 -14.76 -9.36 -5.96
C PRO A 16 -15.20 -8.88 -4.58
N VAL A 17 -15.00 -7.59 -4.32
CA VAL A 17 -15.28 -6.92 -3.04
C VAL A 17 -16.12 -5.67 -3.33
N PRO A 18 -17.39 -5.63 -2.90
CA PRO A 18 -18.22 -4.44 -3.07
C PRO A 18 -17.74 -3.31 -2.15
N TRP A 19 -17.65 -2.10 -2.71
CA TRP A 19 -17.20 -0.91 -1.99
C TRP A 19 -18.36 -0.25 -1.24
N ASN A 20 -18.88 -0.92 -0.21
CA ASN A 20 -19.96 -0.42 0.65
C ASN A 20 -19.67 -0.67 2.14
N GLU A 21 -20.39 0.01 3.03
CA GLU A 21 -20.16 -0.02 4.48
C GLU A 21 -20.27 -1.41 5.12
N THR A 22 -21.12 -2.29 4.58
CA THR A 22 -21.30 -3.65 5.12
C THR A 22 -20.04 -4.51 4.94
N GLN A 23 -19.22 -4.21 3.92
CA GLN A 23 -17.93 -4.87 3.74
C GLN A 23 -16.87 -4.22 4.62
N ARG A 24 -16.68 -4.78 5.82
CA ARG A 24 -15.79 -4.24 6.86
C ARG A 24 -14.30 -4.29 6.50
N PHE A 25 -13.89 -5.19 5.62
CA PHE A 25 -12.47 -5.46 5.35
C PHE A 25 -11.96 -4.91 4.02
N ARG A 26 -12.73 -4.04 3.34
CA ARG A 26 -12.31 -3.41 2.06
C ARG A 26 -10.87 -2.88 2.15
N PRO A 27 -10.00 -3.09 1.14
CA PRO A 27 -10.28 -3.74 -0.15
C PRO A 27 -10.25 -5.28 -0.12
N PHE A 28 -10.05 -5.92 1.04
CA PHE A 28 -9.98 -7.37 1.19
C PHE A 28 -11.36 -8.01 1.32
N CYS A 29 -11.48 -9.27 0.87
CA CYS A 29 -12.74 -10.00 0.97
C CYS A 29 -13.02 -10.56 2.38
N SER A 30 -12.03 -10.57 3.28
CA SER A 30 -12.14 -11.08 4.64
C SER A 30 -10.98 -10.62 5.52
N GLU A 31 -11.16 -10.70 6.84
CA GLU A 31 -10.11 -10.46 7.83
C GLU A 31 -8.86 -11.31 7.57
N ARG A 32 -9.05 -12.59 7.25
CA ARG A 32 -7.95 -13.50 6.89
C ARG A 32 -7.09 -12.94 5.76
N CYS A 33 -7.71 -12.43 4.69
CA CYS A 33 -6.94 -11.86 3.57
C CYS A 33 -6.18 -10.59 3.97
N ARG A 34 -6.78 -9.74 4.82
CA ARG A 34 -6.13 -8.54 5.37
C ARG A 34 -4.90 -8.91 6.22
N LEU A 35 -5.04 -9.89 7.12
CA LEU A 35 -3.96 -10.31 8.02
C LEU A 35 -2.82 -10.99 7.28
N ILE A 36 -3.12 -11.80 6.27
CA ILE A 36 -2.07 -12.44 5.47
C ILE A 36 -1.30 -11.38 4.67
N ASP A 37 -2.00 -10.41 4.06
CA ASP A 37 -1.33 -9.34 3.32
C ASP A 37 -0.41 -8.51 4.24
N LEU A 38 -0.90 -8.16 5.43
CA LEU A 38 -0.09 -7.53 6.47
C LEU A 38 1.13 -8.38 6.86
N GLY A 39 0.95 -9.70 6.98
CA GLY A 39 2.05 -10.62 7.26
C GLY A 39 3.11 -10.63 6.16
N SER A 40 2.71 -10.61 4.88
CA SER A 40 3.65 -10.52 3.77
C SER A 40 4.45 -9.22 3.76
N TRP A 41 3.85 -8.09 4.15
CA TRP A 41 4.61 -6.85 4.38
C TRP A 41 5.60 -6.98 5.54
N ALA A 42 5.16 -7.53 6.67
CA ALA A 42 6.01 -7.70 7.86
C ALA A 42 7.17 -8.66 7.63
N ASN A 43 7.00 -9.64 6.74
CA ASN A 43 8.02 -10.62 6.38
C ASN A 43 8.90 -10.19 5.20
N GLU A 44 8.75 -8.96 4.69
CA GLU A 44 9.50 -8.45 3.53
C GLU A 44 9.28 -9.28 2.24
N ASP A 45 8.15 -10.00 2.13
CA ASP A 45 7.79 -10.74 0.91
C ASP A 45 7.46 -9.78 -0.26
N TYR A 46 7.06 -8.54 0.08
CA TYR A 46 6.79 -7.48 -0.89
C TYR A 46 7.94 -6.49 -0.91
N ALA A 47 8.54 -6.31 -2.09
CA ALA A 47 9.59 -5.34 -2.34
C ALA A 47 9.31 -4.59 -3.64
N ILE A 48 9.70 -3.32 -3.67
CA ILE A 48 9.74 -2.52 -4.90
C ILE A 48 11.17 -2.63 -5.44
N PRO A 49 11.38 -3.15 -6.65
CA PRO A 49 12.70 -3.19 -7.25
C PRO A 49 13.25 -1.76 -7.38
N GLY A 50 14.43 -1.52 -6.80
CA GLY A 50 15.19 -0.29 -6.97
C GLY A 50 16.31 -0.46 -7.99
N GLU A 51 16.88 0.67 -8.43
CA GLU A 51 18.19 0.63 -9.10
C GLU A 51 19.26 0.14 -8.12
N PRO A 52 20.33 -0.52 -8.61
CA PRO A 52 21.44 -0.92 -7.76
C PRO A 52 22.00 0.30 -7.03
N ILE A 53 22.12 0.21 -5.70
CA ILE A 53 22.75 1.25 -4.91
C ILE A 53 24.26 1.13 -5.11
N ASP A 54 24.90 2.15 -5.69
CA ASP A 54 26.35 2.28 -5.66
C ASP A 54 26.77 2.73 -4.26
N PRO A 55 27.57 1.94 -3.51
CA PRO A 55 28.00 2.32 -2.17
C PRO A 55 28.86 3.59 -2.11
N ALA A 56 29.40 4.04 -3.25
CA ALA A 56 30.24 5.23 -3.35
C ALA A 56 29.43 6.52 -3.60
N GLU A 57 28.16 6.42 -3.97
CA GLU A 57 27.30 7.57 -4.22
C GLU A 57 26.65 8.04 -2.90
N PRO A 58 26.80 9.33 -2.52
CA PRO A 58 26.13 9.86 -1.34
C PRO A 58 24.61 9.74 -1.51
N SER A 59 23.90 9.25 -0.49
CA SER A 59 22.45 9.29 -0.50
C SER A 59 21.99 10.76 -0.48
N GLU A 60 21.43 11.24 -1.58
CA GLU A 60 20.73 12.52 -1.61
C GLU A 60 19.47 12.41 -0.74
N ASP A 61 19.56 12.82 0.53
CA ASP A 61 18.40 12.96 1.41
C ASP A 61 17.53 14.11 0.89
N ARG A 62 16.51 13.77 0.09
CA ARG A 62 15.56 14.73 -0.48
C ARG A 62 14.55 15.27 0.54
N ASN A 63 14.90 15.36 1.83
CA ASN A 63 14.06 15.96 2.85
C ASN A 63 14.82 16.99 3.71
N GLY A 64 15.59 17.87 3.07
CA GLY A 64 16.09 19.11 3.65
C GLY A 64 15.40 20.32 3.04
N ALA A 65 14.10 20.51 3.27
CA ALA A 65 13.47 21.80 3.03
C ALA A 65 13.97 22.78 4.12
N GLU A 66 15.18 23.30 3.93
CA GLU A 66 15.64 24.50 4.61
C GLU A 66 14.67 25.62 4.22
N GLY A 67 13.85 26.06 5.16
CA GLY A 67 13.03 27.26 4.97
C GLY A 67 13.93 28.45 4.61
N PRO A 68 13.44 29.42 3.82
CA PRO A 68 14.25 30.57 3.44
C PRO A 68 14.73 31.31 4.71
N PRO A 69 16.00 31.77 4.74
CA PRO A 69 16.52 32.49 5.90
C PRO A 69 15.67 33.73 6.13
N THR A 70 15.03 33.82 7.30
CA THR A 70 14.42 35.07 7.76
C THR A 70 15.53 35.96 8.32
N ASP A 71 15.69 37.14 7.71
CA ASP A 71 16.46 38.28 8.26
C ASP A 71 15.88 38.75 9.60
#